data_AF-A0A2E5JJB8-F1
#
_entry.id   AF-A0A2E5JJB8-F1
#
_cell.length_a   1.000
_cell.length_b   1.000
_cell.length_c   1.000
_cell.angle_alpha   90.00
_cell.angle_beta   90.00
_cell.angle_gamma   90.00
#
_symmetry.space_group_name_H-M   'P 1'
#
loop_
_entity.id
_entity.type
_entity.pdbx_description
1 polymer ?
#
loop_
_entity_poly.entity_id
_entity_poly.type
_entity_poly.pdbx_seq_one_letter_code
_entity_poly.pdbx_strand_id
1 'polypeptide(L)'
;MKTTLIALLFSLPLFASEHSTIVKVFDGTLAKCKTAQDVIDTQLGVYRAKIVSTSVTKETVKFALKLEMLKCKRSFTGYAFVAQNSFENFTISGRDGSETKASVKEVSLKGYVDGQYKLLVNEKLRKSATQLVTFSVKKSDLLGSTPADTVRVGENRVMALDIWLSKRMRLVNTANNYDDVSNVNYGAFRIRI
;
A
#
# COMPACT_ATOMS: atom_id res chain seq x y z
N MET A 1 -55.36 -39.62 2.07
CA MET A 1 -54.82 -38.51 1.26
C MET A 1 -53.49 -38.09 1.86
N LYS A 2 -52.38 -38.23 1.12
CA LYS A 2 -51.02 -37.96 1.58
C LYS A 2 -50.69 -36.49 1.28
N THR A 3 -50.46 -35.69 2.31
CA THR A 3 -50.02 -34.30 2.19
C THR A 3 -48.50 -34.27 2.07
N THR A 4 -48.01 -34.01 0.86
CA THR A 4 -46.58 -33.91 0.56
C THR A 4 -46.06 -32.55 1.04
N LEU A 5 -45.15 -32.56 2.01
CA LEU A 5 -44.48 -31.38 2.53
C LEU A 5 -43.36 -30.98 1.55
N ILE A 6 -43.58 -29.91 0.78
CA ILE A 6 -42.55 -29.33 -0.10
C ILE A 6 -41.66 -28.43 0.76
N ALA A 7 -40.48 -28.93 1.09
CA ALA A 7 -39.41 -28.12 1.68
C ALA A 7 -38.79 -27.24 0.59
N LEU A 8 -39.16 -25.95 0.56
CA LEU A 8 -38.42 -24.93 -0.19
C LEU A 8 -37.05 -24.73 0.46
N LEU A 9 -36.04 -25.42 -0.06
CA LEU A 9 -34.63 -25.08 0.12
C LEU A 9 -34.36 -23.76 -0.60
N PHE A 10 -34.57 -22.64 0.09
CA PHE A 10 -33.98 -21.37 -0.29
C PHE A 10 -32.46 -21.50 -0.19
N SER A 11 -31.82 -21.74 -1.33
CA SER A 11 -30.38 -21.55 -1.51
C SER A 11 -30.07 -20.08 -1.29
N LEU A 12 -29.66 -19.72 -0.06
CA LEU A 12 -29.02 -18.45 0.21
C LEU A 12 -27.76 -18.39 -0.66
N PRO A 13 -27.61 -17.40 -1.57
CA PRO A 13 -26.30 -17.12 -2.11
C PRO A 13 -25.43 -16.69 -0.93
N LEU A 14 -24.45 -17.54 -0.59
CA LEU A 14 -23.27 -17.14 0.15
C LEU A 14 -22.63 -16.00 -0.63
N PHE A 15 -23.01 -14.76 -0.32
CA PHE A 15 -22.16 -13.62 -0.59
C PHE A 15 -20.92 -13.83 0.27
N ALA A 16 -19.95 -14.57 -0.28
CA ALA A 16 -18.59 -14.50 0.18
C ALA A 16 -18.26 -13.02 0.18
N SER A 17 -18.11 -12.46 1.39
CA SER A 17 -17.52 -11.16 1.60
C SER A 17 -16.15 -11.23 0.93
N GLU A 18 -16.07 -10.76 -0.32
CA GLU A 18 -14.81 -10.39 -0.94
C GLU A 18 -14.25 -9.28 -0.04
N HIS A 19 -13.50 -9.68 0.97
CA HIS A 19 -12.47 -8.86 1.55
C HIS A 19 -11.55 -8.51 0.39
N SER A 20 -11.91 -7.49 -0.38
CA SER A 20 -11.07 -6.96 -1.43
C SER A 20 -9.79 -6.53 -0.72
N THR A 21 -8.79 -7.38 -0.77
CA THR A 21 -7.45 -7.10 -0.27
C THR A 21 -6.89 -6.01 -1.15
N ILE A 22 -7.22 -4.76 -0.83
CA ILE A 22 -6.77 -3.56 -1.51
C ILE A 22 -5.24 -3.58 -1.49
N VAL A 23 -4.63 -3.84 -2.63
CA VAL A 23 -3.21 -3.68 -2.89
C VAL A 23 -3.10 -2.41 -3.73
N LYS A 24 -2.26 -1.45 -3.33
CA LYS A 24 -2.08 -0.21 -4.09
C LYS A 24 -0.78 -0.27 -4.90
N VAL A 25 -0.86 0.21 -6.14
CA VAL A 25 0.30 0.46 -7.01
C VAL A 25 0.96 1.80 -6.68
N PHE A 26 2.08 2.05 -7.36
CA PHE A 26 2.86 3.28 -7.27
C PHE A 26 2.02 4.56 -7.47
N ASP A 27 0.98 4.53 -8.30
CA ASP A 27 0.18 5.70 -8.67
C ASP A 27 -1.05 5.99 -7.78
N GLY A 28 -1.31 5.19 -6.73
CA GLY A 28 -2.52 5.37 -5.90
C GLY A 28 -3.69 4.46 -6.24
N THR A 29 -3.68 3.85 -7.42
CA THR A 29 -4.77 2.99 -7.91
C THR A 29 -4.70 1.57 -7.33
N LEU A 30 -5.77 0.80 -7.51
CA LEU A 30 -5.83 -0.60 -7.11
C LEU A 30 -4.98 -1.44 -8.06
N ALA A 31 -3.98 -2.13 -7.50
CA ALA A 31 -3.15 -3.07 -8.22
C ALA A 31 -3.97 -4.28 -8.67
N LYS A 32 -3.86 -4.64 -9.95
CA LYS A 32 -4.36 -5.92 -10.49
C LYS A 32 -3.18 -6.84 -10.79
N CYS A 33 -3.45 -8.14 -10.85
CA CYS A 33 -2.48 -9.15 -11.28
C CYS A 33 -3.23 -10.26 -12.01
N LYS A 34 -3.59 -9.98 -13.27
CA LYS A 34 -4.43 -10.85 -14.12
C LYS A 34 -3.81 -11.07 -15.51
N THR A 35 -2.87 -10.24 -15.92
CA THR A 35 -2.32 -10.21 -17.29
C THR A 35 -0.80 -10.13 -17.29
N ALA A 36 -0.18 -10.39 -18.45
CA ALA A 36 1.26 -10.18 -18.63
C ALA A 36 1.66 -8.71 -18.44
N GLN A 37 0.76 -7.77 -18.81
CA GLN A 37 1.00 -6.34 -18.61
C GLN A 37 1.11 -5.99 -17.12
N ASP A 38 0.28 -6.59 -16.26
CA ASP A 38 0.35 -6.37 -14.81
C ASP A 38 1.70 -6.81 -14.21
N VAL A 39 2.37 -7.81 -14.81
CA VAL A 39 3.73 -8.23 -14.38
C VAL A 39 4.75 -7.12 -14.67
N ILE A 40 4.59 -6.41 -15.79
CA ILE A 40 5.46 -5.30 -16.20
C ILE A 40 5.16 -4.07 -15.34
N ASP A 41 3.89 -3.69 -15.21
CA ASP A 41 3.45 -2.49 -14.49
C ASP A 41 3.79 -2.55 -12.99
N THR A 42 3.90 -3.76 -12.44
CA THR A 42 4.24 -3.98 -11.03
C THR A 42 5.70 -4.38 -10.80
N GLN A 43 6.60 -4.15 -11.76
CA GLN A 43 8.04 -4.45 -11.60
C GLN A 43 8.69 -3.74 -10.40
N LEU A 44 8.22 -2.53 -10.08
CA LEU A 44 8.65 -1.78 -8.89
C LEU A 44 8.13 -2.41 -7.58
N GLY A 45 7.28 -3.43 -7.69
CA GLY A 45 6.49 -3.96 -6.61
C GLY A 45 5.23 -3.12 -6.38
N VAL A 46 4.36 -3.66 -5.54
CA VAL A 46 3.16 -3.04 -4.99
C VAL A 46 3.12 -3.34 -3.51
N TYR A 47 2.25 -2.67 -2.76
CA TYR A 47 2.18 -2.93 -1.33
C TYR A 47 0.76 -2.96 -0.79
N ARG A 48 0.64 -3.69 0.31
CA ARG A 48 -0.55 -3.80 1.13
C ARG A 48 -0.21 -3.28 2.52
N ALA A 49 -1.09 -2.45 3.06
CA ALA A 49 -1.03 -1.98 4.44
C ALA A 49 -2.28 -2.44 5.17
N LYS A 50 -2.12 -3.04 6.34
CA LYS A 50 -3.22 -3.43 7.24
C LYS A 50 -2.95 -2.88 8.63
N ILE A 51 -3.92 -2.13 9.17
CA ILE A 51 -3.88 -1.72 10.58
C ILE A 51 -4.06 -2.99 11.43
N VAL A 52 -3.09 -3.26 12.28
CA VAL A 52 -3.13 -4.34 13.27
C VAL A 52 -3.76 -3.82 14.55
N SER A 53 -3.35 -2.64 14.99
CA SER A 53 -3.94 -1.97 16.15
C SER A 53 -3.76 -0.47 16.08
N THR A 54 -4.67 0.22 16.78
CA THR A 54 -4.62 1.64 17.06
C THR A 54 -4.86 1.81 18.56
N SER A 55 -4.04 2.61 19.23
CA SER A 55 -4.22 2.95 20.64
C SER A 55 -4.19 4.46 20.80
N VAL A 56 -5.20 5.01 21.47
CA VAL A 56 -5.34 6.45 21.69
C VAL A 56 -5.08 6.74 23.16
N THR A 57 -4.16 7.67 23.42
CA THR A 57 -3.92 8.27 24.74
C THR A 57 -4.40 9.72 24.74
N LYS A 58 -4.24 10.44 25.85
CA LYS A 58 -4.61 11.86 25.94
C LYS A 58 -3.93 12.72 24.87
N GLU A 59 -2.66 12.43 24.56
CA GLU A 59 -1.82 13.27 23.70
C GLU A 59 -1.42 12.62 22.37
N THR A 60 -1.39 11.29 22.31
CA THR A 60 -0.84 10.56 21.16
C THR A 60 -1.77 9.47 20.66
N VAL A 61 -1.70 9.23 19.36
CA VAL A 61 -2.28 8.06 18.70
C VAL A 61 -1.13 7.17 18.25
N LYS A 62 -1.12 5.92 18.70
CA LYS A 62 -0.14 4.89 18.34
C LYS A 62 -0.76 3.96 17.31
N PHE A 63 -0.01 3.65 16.27
CA PHE A 63 -0.40 2.73 15.21
C PHE A 63 0.55 1.54 15.16
N ALA A 64 0.00 0.37 14.87
CA ALA A 64 0.75 -0.79 14.43
C ALA A 64 0.22 -1.21 13.05
N LEU A 65 1.06 -1.13 12.03
CA LEU A 65 0.72 -1.47 10.65
C LEU A 65 1.50 -2.69 10.19
N LYS A 66 0.79 -3.70 9.69
CA LYS A 66 1.40 -4.77 8.91
C LYS A 66 1.53 -4.29 7.47
N LEU A 67 2.77 -4.19 7.01
CA LEU A 67 3.11 -3.88 5.63
C LEU A 67 3.57 -5.16 4.92
N GLU A 68 3.09 -5.34 3.69
CA GLU A 68 3.45 -6.47 2.83
C GLU A 68 3.78 -5.93 1.43
N MET A 69 5.01 -6.18 0.98
CA MET A 69 5.48 -5.90 -0.37
C MET A 69 5.25 -7.10 -1.26
N LEU A 70 4.66 -6.84 -2.43
CA LEU A 70 4.23 -7.86 -3.36
C LEU A 70 4.72 -7.51 -4.77
N LYS A 71 4.79 -8.49 -5.66
CA LYS A 71 4.85 -8.29 -7.12
C LYS A 71 3.92 -9.25 -7.84
N CYS A 72 3.41 -8.84 -8.99
CA CYS A 72 2.69 -9.75 -9.85
C CYS A 72 3.67 -10.73 -10.49
N LYS A 73 3.35 -12.03 -10.44
CA LYS A 73 4.07 -13.08 -11.17
C LYS A 73 3.09 -13.96 -11.92
N ARG A 74 3.54 -14.44 -13.08
CA ARG A 74 2.89 -15.55 -13.77
C ARG A 74 3.17 -16.85 -13.01
N SER A 75 2.13 -17.65 -12.80
CA SER A 75 2.17 -19.02 -12.28
C SER A 75 1.65 -20.00 -13.33
N PHE A 76 1.67 -21.29 -13.03
CA PHE A 76 1.06 -22.32 -13.88
C PHE A 76 -0.46 -22.13 -14.05
N THR A 77 -1.12 -21.54 -13.05
CA THR A 77 -2.59 -21.38 -13.01
C THR A 77 -3.06 -19.98 -13.39
N GLY A 78 -2.15 -19.06 -13.76
CA GLY A 78 -2.49 -17.71 -14.15
C GLY A 78 -1.50 -16.67 -13.62
N TYR A 79 -2.01 -15.66 -12.93
CA TYR A 79 -1.23 -14.55 -12.37
C TYR A 79 -1.58 -14.37 -10.90
N ALA A 80 -0.57 -14.14 -10.06
CA ALA A 80 -0.77 -13.93 -8.64
C ALA A 80 0.24 -12.95 -8.06
N PHE A 81 -0.20 -12.20 -7.05
CA PHE A 81 0.70 -11.44 -6.22
C PHE A 81 1.50 -12.39 -5.32
N VAL A 82 2.81 -12.24 -5.34
CA VAL A 82 3.72 -12.97 -4.46
C VAL A 82 4.54 -12.00 -3.62
N ALA A 83 4.91 -12.42 -2.41
CA ALA A 83 5.78 -11.66 -1.54
C ALA A 83 7.12 -11.34 -2.24
N GLN A 84 7.56 -10.09 -2.10
CA GLN A 84 8.81 -9.59 -2.67
C GLN A 84 9.59 -8.81 -1.63
N ASN A 85 10.91 -8.92 -1.61
CA ASN A 85 11.73 -8.06 -0.76
C ASN A 85 11.56 -6.59 -1.19
N SER A 86 11.33 -5.70 -0.22
CA SER A 86 11.24 -4.24 -0.42
C SER A 86 12.46 -3.64 -1.14
N PHE A 87 13.63 -4.28 -1.01
CA PHE A 87 14.91 -3.84 -1.55
C PHE A 87 15.39 -4.66 -2.76
N GLU A 88 14.52 -5.44 -3.39
CA GLU A 88 14.90 -6.22 -4.56
C GLU A 88 15.32 -5.29 -5.71
N ASN A 89 16.50 -5.56 -6.28
CA ASN A 89 16.99 -4.87 -7.46
C ASN A 89 16.29 -5.43 -8.70
N PHE A 90 16.18 -4.62 -9.74
CA PHE A 90 15.60 -5.05 -11.02
C PHE A 90 16.25 -4.32 -12.18
N THR A 91 15.99 -4.81 -13.39
CA THR A 91 16.47 -4.23 -14.64
C THR A 91 15.27 -3.76 -15.43
N ILE A 92 15.32 -2.53 -15.92
CA ILE A 92 14.34 -1.98 -16.86
C ILE A 92 14.98 -2.02 -18.23
N SER A 93 14.33 -2.69 -19.18
CA SER A 93 14.76 -2.70 -20.58
C SER A 93 14.08 -1.56 -21.34
N GLY A 94 14.87 -0.72 -21.97
CA GLY A 94 14.42 0.30 -22.91
C GLY A 94 13.98 -0.32 -24.24
N ARG A 95 13.19 0.44 -25.02
CA ARG A 95 12.77 0.02 -26.37
C ARG A 95 13.93 -0.08 -27.35
N ASP A 96 15.02 0.61 -27.08
CA ASP A 96 16.29 0.60 -27.81
C ASP A 96 17.19 -0.59 -27.42
N GLY A 97 16.73 -1.47 -26.53
CA GLY A 97 17.52 -2.58 -26.00
C GLY A 97 18.50 -2.18 -24.91
N SER A 98 18.56 -0.90 -24.52
CA SER A 98 19.38 -0.47 -23.38
C SER A 98 18.82 -1.00 -22.06
N GLU A 99 19.70 -1.28 -21.10
CA GLU A 99 19.30 -1.76 -19.78
C GLU A 99 19.64 -0.74 -18.70
N THR A 100 18.65 -0.40 -17.89
CA THR A 100 18.81 0.42 -16.70
C THR A 100 18.71 -0.46 -15.47
N LYS A 101 19.81 -0.58 -14.72
CA LYS A 101 19.85 -1.30 -13.44
C LYS A 101 19.34 -0.40 -12.33
N ALA A 102 18.30 -0.85 -11.64
CA ALA A 102 17.72 -0.16 -10.51
C ALA A 102 18.11 -0.85 -9.19
N SER A 103 18.75 -0.10 -8.31
CA SER A 103 19.16 -0.57 -6.97
C SER A 103 18.47 0.21 -5.87
N VAL A 104 17.74 -0.47 -4.98
CA VAL A 104 17.04 0.17 -3.87
C VAL A 104 18.02 0.50 -2.75
N LYS A 105 18.14 1.79 -2.40
CA LYS A 105 19.02 2.30 -1.35
C LYS A 105 18.30 2.42 -0.01
N GLU A 106 17.08 2.91 -0.03
CA GLU A 106 16.26 3.10 1.17
C GLU A 106 14.79 2.85 0.82
N VAL A 107 14.05 2.30 1.78
CA VAL A 107 12.60 2.22 1.72
C VAL A 107 12.05 2.78 3.02
N SER A 108 11.14 3.74 2.94
CA SER A 108 10.58 4.42 4.10
C SER A 108 9.06 4.50 4.00
N LEU A 109 8.38 4.25 5.12
CA LEU A 109 6.97 4.58 5.30
C LEU A 109 6.87 6.04 5.70
N LYS A 110 6.17 6.82 4.90
CA LYS A 110 5.91 8.24 5.12
C LYS A 110 4.45 8.48 5.43
N GLY A 111 4.14 9.58 6.11
CA GLY A 111 2.76 9.95 6.39
C GLY A 111 2.58 11.42 6.71
N TYR A 112 1.46 11.99 6.26
CA TYR A 112 1.02 13.37 6.53
C TYR A 112 -0.49 13.42 6.74
N VAL A 113 -1.00 14.57 7.19
CA VAL A 113 -2.44 14.86 7.30
C VAL A 113 -2.81 15.77 6.15
N ASP A 114 -3.86 15.42 5.41
CA ASP A 114 -4.33 16.21 4.27
C ASP A 114 -4.54 17.68 4.66
N GLY A 115 -4.21 18.61 3.76
CA GLY A 115 -4.20 20.04 4.05
C GLY A 115 -3.03 20.52 4.93
N GLN A 116 -2.23 19.62 5.52
CA GLN A 116 -1.00 19.94 6.25
C GLN A 116 0.22 19.37 5.51
N TYR A 117 1.07 20.23 4.95
CA TYR A 117 2.34 19.85 4.29
C TYR A 117 3.44 19.38 5.28
N LYS A 118 3.07 18.89 6.47
CA LYS A 118 3.97 18.45 7.52
C LYS A 118 4.08 16.94 7.52
N LEU A 119 5.30 16.42 7.36
CA LEU A 119 5.59 15.00 7.49
C LEU A 119 5.50 14.58 8.96
N LEU A 120 4.57 13.69 9.28
CA LEU A 120 4.34 13.18 10.64
C LEU A 120 4.95 11.79 10.86
N VAL A 121 5.15 11.03 9.79
CA VAL A 121 5.72 9.67 9.82
C VAL A 121 6.87 9.60 8.82
N ASN A 122 8.00 9.04 9.24
CA ASN A 122 9.14 8.74 8.36
C ASN A 122 9.94 7.55 8.91
N GLU A 123 9.34 6.37 8.80
CA GLU A 123 9.91 5.13 9.34
C GLU A 123 10.70 4.38 8.28
N LYS A 124 12.00 4.15 8.52
CA LYS A 124 12.83 3.33 7.63
C LYS A 124 12.44 1.87 7.75
N LEU A 125 12.22 1.22 6.61
CA LEU A 125 11.82 -0.16 6.54
C LEU A 125 13.01 -1.10 6.45
N ARG A 126 12.82 -2.32 6.95
CA ARG A 126 13.82 -3.39 6.88
C ARG A 126 13.73 -4.14 5.55
N LYS A 127 14.81 -4.83 5.19
CA LYS A 127 14.89 -5.74 4.02
C LYS A 127 14.03 -6.99 4.20
N SER A 128 12.72 -6.81 4.20
CA SER A 128 11.73 -7.87 4.32
C SER A 128 10.57 -7.65 3.35
N ALA A 129 9.94 -8.74 2.95
CA ALA A 129 8.68 -8.70 2.22
C ALA A 129 7.49 -8.37 3.12
N THR A 130 7.52 -8.79 4.39
CA THR A 130 6.46 -8.49 5.37
C THR A 130 7.08 -7.94 6.65
N GLN A 131 6.50 -6.88 7.20
CA GLN A 131 6.98 -6.28 8.45
C GLN A 131 5.86 -5.58 9.21
N LEU A 132 5.98 -5.60 10.54
CA LEU A 132 5.17 -4.78 11.44
C LEU A 132 5.91 -3.46 11.66
N VAL A 133 5.26 -2.34 11.38
CA VAL A 133 5.77 -0.99 11.62
C VAL A 133 4.89 -0.33 12.67
N THR A 134 5.53 0.19 13.71
CA THR A 134 4.86 0.91 14.79
C THR A 134 5.33 2.35 14.82
N PHE A 135 4.40 3.29 14.87
CA PHE A 135 4.72 4.72 14.99
C PHE A 135 3.66 5.43 15.83
N SER A 136 4.01 6.62 16.32
CA SER A 136 3.12 7.45 17.14
C SER A 136 3.07 8.86 16.58
N VAL A 137 1.88 9.45 16.59
CA VAL A 137 1.65 10.84 16.17
C VAL A 137 0.90 11.57 17.27
N LYS A 138 1.12 12.89 17.39
CA LYS A 138 0.35 13.70 18.34
C LYS A 138 -1.07 13.82 17.85
N LYS A 139 -2.04 13.67 18.75
CA LYS A 139 -3.47 13.83 18.46
C LYS A 139 -3.77 15.22 17.88
N SER A 140 -3.06 16.25 18.34
CA SER A 140 -3.19 17.62 17.83
C SER A 140 -2.77 17.77 16.36
N ASP A 141 -1.78 17.00 15.90
CA ASP A 141 -1.32 17.05 14.52
C ASP A 141 -2.32 16.36 13.56
N LEU A 142 -3.10 15.39 14.06
CA LEU A 142 -4.12 14.66 13.29
C LEU A 142 -5.45 15.41 13.11
N LEU A 143 -5.68 16.43 13.92
CA LEU A 143 -6.82 17.31 13.78
C LEU A 143 -6.43 18.33 12.71
N GLY A 144 -6.88 18.12 11.48
CA GLY A 144 -6.65 19.02 10.35
C GLY A 144 -6.78 20.50 10.74
N SER A 145 -5.92 21.35 10.20
CA SER A 145 -5.91 22.79 10.52
C SER A 145 -7.05 23.54 9.87
N THR A 146 -7.81 22.90 8.97
CA THR A 146 -8.93 23.53 8.27
C THR A 146 -10.28 22.87 8.61
N PRO A 147 -11.38 23.64 8.68
CA PRO A 147 -12.74 23.11 8.89
C PRO A 147 -13.20 22.13 7.80
N ALA A 148 -12.61 22.17 6.60
CA ALA A 148 -12.95 21.30 5.48
C ALA A 148 -12.42 19.86 5.65
N ASP A 149 -11.37 19.67 6.45
CA ASP A 149 -10.76 18.36 6.69
C ASP A 149 -11.42 17.58 7.84
N THR A 150 -12.23 18.27 8.65
CA THR A 150 -13.03 17.63 9.70
C THR A 150 -14.34 17.08 9.14
N VAL A 151 -14.30 15.85 8.64
CA VAL A 151 -15.53 15.08 8.47
C VAL A 151 -16.13 14.86 9.86
N ARG A 152 -17.30 15.45 10.11
CA ARG A 152 -18.08 15.21 11.31
C ARG A 152 -19.00 14.01 11.09
N VAL A 153 -18.88 13.00 11.93
CA VAL A 153 -19.86 11.91 12.03
C VAL A 153 -20.59 12.11 13.35
N GLY A 154 -21.75 12.79 13.28
CA GLY A 154 -22.40 13.33 14.47
C GLY A 154 -21.56 14.43 15.13
N GLU A 155 -21.37 14.34 16.45
CA GLU A 155 -20.53 15.28 17.22
C GLU A 155 -19.02 14.94 17.17
N ASN A 156 -18.66 13.78 16.63
CA ASN A 156 -17.28 13.29 16.63
C ASN A 156 -16.47 13.83 15.45
N ARG A 157 -15.26 14.34 15.73
CA ARG A 157 -14.26 14.69 14.71
C ARG A 157 -13.55 13.43 14.25
N VAL A 158 -13.62 13.12 12.96
CA VAL A 158 -12.82 12.06 12.34
C VAL A 158 -11.41 12.58 12.13
N MET A 159 -10.41 11.83 12.61
CA MET A 159 -9.00 12.08 12.34
C MET A 159 -8.57 11.26 11.13
N ALA A 160 -7.74 11.81 10.26
CA ALA A 160 -7.24 11.10 9.08
C ALA A 160 -5.72 11.24 8.94
N LEU A 161 -5.06 10.16 8.54
CA LEU A 161 -3.63 10.13 8.22
C LEU A 161 -3.45 9.44 6.87
N ASP A 162 -2.79 10.10 5.93
CA ASP A 162 -2.39 9.50 4.67
C ASP A 162 -0.97 8.97 4.79
N ILE A 163 -0.79 7.67 4.53
CA ILE A 163 0.52 7.01 4.58
C ILE A 163 0.91 6.47 3.22
N TRP A 164 2.20 6.49 2.89
CA TRP A 164 2.69 5.89 1.65
C TRP A 164 4.11 5.36 1.79
N LEU A 165 4.50 4.48 0.86
CA LEU A 165 5.89 4.04 0.76
C LEU A 165 6.68 4.94 -0.18
N SER A 166 7.93 5.21 0.19
CA SER A 166 8.91 5.93 -0.63
C SER A 166 10.14 5.06 -0.76
N LYS A 167 10.53 4.73 -1.99
CA LYS A 167 11.81 4.06 -2.29
C LYS A 167 12.80 5.06 -2.85
N ARG A 168 13.98 5.17 -2.24
CA ARG A 168 15.12 5.89 -2.82
C ARG A 168 15.97 4.90 -3.60
N MET A 169 16.21 5.17 -4.87
CA MET A 169 16.76 4.19 -5.81
C MET A 169 17.88 4.81 -6.62
N ARG A 170 18.95 4.04 -6.87
CA ARG A 170 19.98 4.39 -7.83
C ARG A 170 19.68 3.71 -9.16
N LEU A 171 19.63 4.47 -10.23
CA LEU A 171 19.39 4.01 -11.60
C LEU A 171 20.69 4.17 -12.38
N VAL A 172 21.21 3.08 -12.95
CA VAL A 172 22.46 3.09 -13.71
C VAL A 172 22.23 2.47 -15.09
N ASN A 173 22.55 3.21 -16.14
CA ASN A 173 22.59 2.72 -17.52
C ASN A 173 23.96 3.07 -18.12
N THR A 174 24.80 2.06 -18.26
CA THR A 174 26.18 2.22 -18.74
C THR A 174 26.28 2.50 -20.23
N ALA A 175 25.28 2.09 -21.03
CA ALA A 175 25.26 2.37 -22.47
C ALA A 175 25.06 3.87 -22.74
N ASN A 176 24.29 4.54 -21.89
CA ASN A 176 23.94 5.96 -22.02
C ASN A 176 24.68 6.88 -21.05
N ASN A 177 25.71 6.39 -20.34
CA ASN A 177 26.43 7.12 -19.29
C ASN A 177 25.50 7.80 -18.26
N TYR A 178 24.42 7.11 -17.88
CA TYR A 178 23.42 7.61 -16.96
C TYR A 178 23.56 6.97 -15.57
N ASP A 179 23.61 7.79 -14.53
CA ASP A 179 23.64 7.39 -13.12
C ASP A 179 22.91 8.46 -12.29
N ASP A 180 21.74 8.11 -11.76
CA ASP A 180 20.92 9.02 -10.97
C ASP A 180 20.42 8.34 -9.69
N VAL A 181 20.07 9.16 -8.69
CA VAL A 181 19.39 8.72 -7.48
C VAL A 181 18.05 9.43 -7.36
N SER A 182 16.97 8.68 -7.57
CA SER A 182 15.61 9.22 -7.61
C SER A 182 14.74 8.61 -6.52
N ASN A 183 13.63 9.29 -6.18
CA ASN A 183 12.62 8.78 -5.26
C ASN A 183 11.39 8.30 -6.03
N VAL A 184 10.92 7.10 -5.68
CA VAL A 184 9.70 6.47 -6.19
C VAL A 184 8.69 6.43 -5.03
N ASN A 185 7.65 7.28 -5.10
CA ASN A 185 6.57 7.35 -4.12
C ASN A 185 5.37 6.53 -4.55
N TYR A 186 4.88 5.66 -3.66
CA TYR A 186 3.74 4.81 -3.95
C TYR A 186 2.42 5.48 -3.58
N GLY A 187 1.32 4.88 -4.04
CA GLY A 187 -0.03 5.31 -3.72
C GLY A 187 -0.32 5.36 -2.23
N ALA A 188 -0.94 6.44 -1.74
CA ALA A 188 -1.22 6.61 -0.31
C ALA A 188 -2.44 5.82 0.17
N PHE A 189 -2.41 5.32 1.41
CA PHE A 189 -3.57 4.80 2.14
C PHE A 189 -4.04 5.81 3.17
N ARG A 190 -5.34 6.12 3.15
CA ARG A 190 -5.98 6.95 4.18
C ARG A 190 -6.43 6.09 5.35
N ILE A 191 -5.86 6.34 6.52
CA ILE A 191 -6.30 5.77 7.80
C ILE A 191 -7.28 6.76 8.42
N ARG A 192 -8.46 6.30 8.83
CA ARG A 192 -9.45 7.08 9.59
C ARG A 192 -9.52 6.57 11.02
N ILE A 193 -9.53 7.48 12.00
CA ILE A 193 -9.64 7.21 13.44
C ILE A 193 -10.83 8.00 13.99
#